data_AF-A0A944GM58-F1
#
_entry.id   AF-A0A944GM58-F1
#
_cell.length_a   1.000
_cell.length_b   1.000
_cell.length_c   1.000
_cell.angle_alpha   90.00
_cell.angle_beta   90.00
_cell.angle_gamma   90.00
#
_symmetry.space_group_name_H-M   'P 1'
#
loop_
_entity.id
_entity.type
_entity.pdbx_description
1 polymer ?
#
loop_
_entity_poly.entity_id
_entity_poly.type
_entity_poly.pdbx_seq_one_letter_code
_entity_poly.pdbx_strand_id
1 'polypeptide(L)'
;MILKALYDYYQRCGDLAPIGMEYKELGFILVISKNGSFVRFEDHRIDSKTANSFLVKKHVGRSSGIAPNYLYDNSSYVFGYAKEKSDKALECFTAFRNKVYEICELFPNNSDLKALKLFYNNDQCLILEKIKQDPLWNEIEKSLSKKFSNFSFRIDDDTEIIAEKKEILQLQKNDDGAQEKICLITGEKGIPVETTTSTMIPGSQATAKLVAFQTNSGYDSYGKTKCYNAPISTDAEFAYTTALNRLLARDSRNKFMIGNRTYLFWASSNNEAAQKTEESLFDLLGFVDDDEKDDPNSRIENVREVFNSIYTGEIRSTLDDKFYILGLAPNAARIAVVFWSETSLQDFAKKILRHFDDMNIGKSKKPYTGLRDMLGAVTLSKKHTDATPNLPDAVAKSIFQGYPYPYSLFSAAIRRIRAEQNVTYYGGPCRIAIIKAYLNRLNDNNKKIEIMLDKDNNNLGY
;
A
#
# COMPACT_ATOMS: atom_id res chain seq x y z
N MET A 1 13.08 13.74 -0.03
CA MET A 1 13.24 12.60 -0.95
C MET A 1 12.04 11.67 -0.90
N ILE A 2 11.91 10.72 0.06
CA ILE A 2 10.78 9.74 0.08
C ILE A 2 9.41 10.40 0.25
N LEU A 3 9.22 11.18 1.32
CA LEU A 3 7.92 11.81 1.60
C LEU A 3 7.51 12.79 0.51
N LYS A 4 8.49 13.45 -0.10
CA LYS A 4 8.29 14.32 -1.27
C LYS A 4 7.87 13.53 -2.50
N ALA A 5 8.53 12.41 -2.81
CA ALA A 5 8.13 11.53 -3.91
C ALA A 5 6.72 10.92 -3.73
N LEU A 6 6.31 10.61 -2.49
CA LEU A 6 4.94 10.20 -2.17
C LEU A 6 3.94 11.35 -2.28
N TYR A 7 4.31 12.55 -1.82
CA TYR A 7 3.51 13.76 -1.99
C TYR A 7 3.30 14.07 -3.48
N ASP A 8 4.36 14.01 -4.29
CA ASP A 8 4.31 14.27 -5.73
C ASP A 8 3.51 13.19 -6.46
N TYR A 9 3.61 11.92 -6.03
CA TYR A 9 2.72 10.85 -6.50
C TYR A 9 1.25 11.19 -6.23
N TYR A 10 0.93 11.71 -5.04
CA TYR A 10 -0.43 12.14 -4.73
C TYR A 10 -0.90 13.25 -5.67
N GLN A 11 -0.07 14.26 -5.94
CA GLN A 11 -0.42 15.35 -6.86
C GLN A 11 -0.59 14.87 -8.30
N ARG A 12 0.16 13.85 -8.70
CA ARG A 12 0.10 13.23 -10.03
C ARG A 12 -1.17 12.39 -10.23
N CYS A 13 -1.61 11.68 -9.19
CA CYS A 13 -2.75 10.76 -9.26
C CYS A 13 -4.07 11.52 -9.04
N GLY A 14 -4.80 11.77 -10.13
CA GLY A 14 -6.09 12.46 -10.09
C GLY A 14 -7.27 11.65 -9.51
N ASP A 15 -7.05 10.37 -9.19
CA ASP A 15 -8.05 9.42 -8.68
C ASP A 15 -7.97 9.18 -7.16
N LEU A 16 -7.08 9.89 -6.45
CA LEU A 16 -6.96 9.77 -5.00
C LEU A 16 -7.99 10.62 -4.26
N ALA A 17 -8.32 10.20 -3.04
CA ALA A 17 -9.24 10.93 -2.18
C ALA A 17 -8.73 12.36 -1.94
N PRO A 18 -9.59 13.40 -2.14
CA PRO A 18 -9.22 14.78 -1.85
C PRO A 18 -8.82 14.98 -0.40
N ILE A 19 -8.05 16.05 -0.13
CA ILE A 19 -7.62 16.44 1.22
C ILE A 19 -8.80 16.37 2.20
N GLY A 20 -8.60 15.75 3.36
CA GLY A 20 -9.62 15.61 4.40
C GLY A 20 -10.67 14.52 4.16
N MET A 21 -10.59 13.79 3.04
CA MET A 21 -11.48 12.68 2.69
C MET A 21 -10.73 11.35 2.62
N GLU A 22 -11.46 10.24 2.60
CA GLU A 22 -10.92 8.92 2.31
C GLU A 22 -11.95 8.04 1.61
N TYR A 23 -11.47 7.10 0.80
CA TYR A 23 -12.30 6.00 0.31
C TYR A 23 -12.40 4.93 1.41
N LYS A 24 -13.63 4.71 1.90
CA LYS A 24 -13.90 3.81 3.01
C LYS A 24 -14.80 2.66 2.58
N GLU A 25 -14.32 1.44 2.77
CA GLU A 25 -15.15 0.23 2.67
C GLU A 25 -16.15 0.18 3.84
N LEU A 26 -17.45 0.29 3.53
CA LEU A 26 -18.56 0.22 4.48
C LEU A 26 -19.38 -1.04 4.16
N GLY A 27 -19.47 -1.96 5.12
CA GLY A 27 -20.14 -3.25 4.87
C GLY A 27 -21.66 -3.16 4.93
N PHE A 28 -22.21 -2.19 5.65
CA PHE A 28 -23.65 -2.08 5.85
C PHE A 28 -24.13 -0.64 5.75
N ILE A 29 -25.30 -0.43 5.16
CA ILE A 29 -25.97 0.88 5.09
C ILE A 29 -27.32 0.79 5.79
N LEU A 30 -27.62 1.75 6.66
CA LEU A 30 -28.94 1.93 7.27
C LEU A 30 -29.77 2.80 6.35
N VAL A 31 -30.83 2.23 5.79
CA VAL A 31 -31.80 2.99 5.00
C VAL A 31 -32.85 3.56 5.93
N ILE A 32 -33.04 4.88 5.87
CA ILE A 32 -34.05 5.61 6.65
C ILE A 32 -35.00 6.35 5.71
N SER A 33 -36.24 6.49 6.14
CA SER A 33 -37.24 7.31 5.44
C SER A 33 -37.00 8.80 5.69
N LYS A 34 -37.60 9.67 4.87
CA LYS A 34 -37.59 11.13 5.05
C LYS A 34 -38.14 11.60 6.41
N ASN A 35 -38.96 10.77 7.07
CA ASN A 35 -39.51 11.03 8.39
C ASN A 35 -38.62 10.50 9.53
N GLY A 36 -37.43 9.98 9.23
CA GLY A 36 -36.48 9.46 10.22
C GLY A 36 -36.83 8.08 10.77
N SER A 37 -37.75 7.33 10.16
CA SER A 37 -37.97 5.93 10.53
C SER A 37 -36.99 5.02 9.80
N PHE A 38 -36.40 4.07 10.52
CA PHE A 38 -35.63 2.96 9.94
C PHE A 38 -36.50 2.16 8.96
N VAL A 39 -35.95 1.84 7.79
CA VAL A 39 -36.62 1.07 6.74
C VAL A 39 -36.02 -0.33 6.64
N ARG A 40 -34.70 -0.41 6.42
CA ARG A 40 -33.97 -1.68 6.27
C ARG A 40 -32.46 -1.50 6.43
N PHE A 41 -31.74 -2.59 6.61
CA PHE A 41 -30.32 -2.67 6.31
C PHE A 41 -30.08 -3.04 4.84
N GLU A 42 -28.93 -2.62 4.31
CA GLU A 42 -28.39 -3.13 3.07
C GLU A 42 -26.98 -3.66 3.29
N ASP A 43 -26.70 -4.84 2.74
CA ASP A 43 -25.38 -5.44 2.73
C ASP A 43 -24.61 -4.99 1.48
N HIS A 44 -23.48 -4.33 1.71
CA HIS A 44 -22.59 -3.79 0.69
C HIS A 44 -21.25 -4.53 0.69
N ARG A 45 -21.17 -5.70 1.32
CA ARG A 45 -19.99 -6.58 1.21
C ARG A 45 -20.03 -7.30 -0.13
N ILE A 46 -18.91 -7.26 -0.85
CA ILE A 46 -18.76 -7.96 -2.14
C ILE A 46 -18.34 -9.41 -1.87
N ASP A 47 -17.41 -9.60 -0.94
CA ASP A 47 -16.96 -10.91 -0.49
C ASP A 47 -16.47 -10.86 0.97
N SER A 48 -15.91 -11.96 1.47
CA SER A 48 -15.34 -12.02 2.84
C SER A 48 -14.14 -11.07 3.08
N LYS A 49 -13.62 -10.44 2.03
CA LYS A 49 -12.37 -9.66 2.04
C LYS A 49 -12.53 -8.20 1.58
N THR A 50 -13.64 -7.83 0.93
CA THR A 50 -13.92 -6.52 0.31
C THR A 50 -15.38 -6.10 0.46
N ALA A 51 -15.63 -4.78 0.47
CA ALA A 51 -16.95 -4.17 0.45
C ALA A 51 -16.96 -2.95 -0.48
N ASN A 52 -18.14 -2.44 -0.82
CA ASN A 52 -18.26 -1.19 -1.57
C ASN A 52 -17.55 -0.06 -0.82
N SER A 53 -16.81 0.74 -1.60
CA SER A 53 -16.02 1.85 -1.10
C SER A 53 -16.73 3.17 -1.38
N PHE A 54 -16.83 4.01 -0.35
CA PHE A 54 -17.54 5.29 -0.39
C PHE A 54 -16.57 6.44 -0.09
N LEU A 55 -16.73 7.58 -0.76
CA LEU A 55 -15.92 8.76 -0.47
C LEU A 55 -16.51 9.50 0.72
N VAL A 56 -15.83 9.44 1.86
CA VAL A 56 -16.30 10.02 3.13
C VAL A 56 -15.23 10.94 3.73
N LYS A 57 -15.58 11.74 4.76
CA LYS A 57 -14.54 12.45 5.52
C LYS A 57 -13.61 11.45 6.21
N LYS A 58 -12.31 11.78 6.24
CA LYS A 58 -11.25 10.95 6.82
C LYS A 58 -11.59 10.58 8.26
N HIS A 59 -11.42 9.30 8.60
CA HIS A 59 -11.66 8.81 9.96
C HIS A 59 -10.84 9.55 11.01
N VAL A 60 -11.39 9.59 12.22
CA VAL A 60 -10.71 10.12 13.39
C VAL A 60 -9.91 9.00 14.06
N GLY A 61 -8.61 9.22 14.30
CA GLY A 61 -7.75 8.27 14.99
C GLY A 61 -8.13 8.11 16.47
N ARG A 62 -8.34 6.87 16.93
CA ARG A 62 -8.73 6.55 18.32
C ARG A 62 -7.57 5.87 19.05
N SER A 63 -7.05 6.50 20.10
CA SER A 63 -6.06 5.89 21.01
C SER A 63 -6.72 5.21 22.22
N SER A 64 -7.69 5.90 22.85
CA SER A 64 -8.49 5.38 23.97
C SER A 64 -9.82 6.12 24.19
N GLY A 65 -9.95 7.36 23.68
CA GLY A 65 -11.12 8.23 23.85
C GLY A 65 -12.29 7.93 22.90
N ILE A 66 -13.44 8.52 23.22
CA ILE A 66 -14.65 8.49 22.40
C ILE A 66 -14.57 9.62 21.37
N ALA A 67 -14.49 9.26 20.10
CA ALA A 67 -14.37 10.19 19.00
C ALA A 67 -15.15 9.66 17.79
N PRO A 68 -16.38 10.18 17.55
CA PRO A 68 -17.20 9.71 16.44
C PRO A 68 -16.61 10.15 15.10
N ASN A 69 -16.71 9.28 14.11
CA ASN A 69 -16.45 9.62 12.72
C ASN A 69 -17.60 10.47 12.16
N TYR A 70 -17.38 11.09 11.00
CA TYR A 70 -18.35 11.99 10.39
C TYR A 70 -19.40 11.20 9.57
N LEU A 71 -20.57 10.97 10.15
CA LEU A 71 -21.75 10.33 9.52
C LEU A 71 -21.59 8.84 9.12
N TYR A 72 -20.55 8.17 9.61
CA TYR A 72 -20.42 6.72 9.54
C TYR A 72 -19.65 6.23 10.75
N ASP A 73 -19.86 5.00 11.24
CA ASP A 73 -19.05 4.41 12.30
C ASP A 73 -19.39 2.94 12.55
N ASN A 74 -18.78 2.30 13.55
CA ASN A 74 -19.19 0.96 13.99
C ASN A 74 -20.52 0.97 14.78
N SER A 75 -21.06 -0.22 15.05
CA SER A 75 -22.36 -0.41 15.71
C SER A 75 -22.49 0.27 17.07
N SER A 76 -21.39 0.40 17.83
CA SER A 76 -21.40 1.04 19.15
C SER A 76 -21.61 2.54 19.04
N TYR A 77 -21.22 3.17 17.94
CA TYR A 77 -21.47 4.60 17.71
C TYR A 77 -22.80 4.82 16.98
N VAL A 78 -23.10 4.04 15.94
CA VAL A 78 -24.26 4.32 15.08
C VAL A 78 -25.58 4.03 15.78
N PHE A 79 -25.69 2.93 16.53
CA PHE A 79 -26.91 2.54 17.25
C PHE A 79 -26.66 2.03 18.68
N GLY A 80 -25.46 2.24 19.22
CA GLY A 80 -25.13 1.95 20.61
C GLY A 80 -25.15 0.48 21.00
N TYR A 81 -24.88 -0.41 20.03
CA TYR A 81 -24.87 -1.84 20.26
C TYR A 81 -23.45 -2.41 20.30
N ALA A 82 -23.19 -3.23 21.31
CA ALA A 82 -22.04 -4.10 21.42
C ALA A 82 -22.52 -5.46 21.92
N LYS A 83 -21.88 -6.54 21.44
CA LYS A 83 -22.25 -7.91 21.82
C LYS A 83 -22.10 -8.15 23.33
N GLU A 84 -21.07 -7.55 23.92
CA GLU A 84 -20.89 -7.48 25.36
C GLU A 84 -21.50 -6.16 25.85
N LYS A 85 -22.44 -6.24 26.80
CA LYS A 85 -23.03 -5.04 27.39
C LYS A 85 -21.94 -4.21 28.06
N SER A 86 -21.78 -2.97 27.63
CA SER A 86 -20.91 -2.00 28.29
C SER A 86 -21.53 -0.62 28.20
N ASP A 87 -21.42 0.16 29.27
CA ASP A 87 -21.88 1.55 29.31
C ASP A 87 -21.18 2.39 28.24
N LYS A 88 -19.96 1.99 27.85
CA LYS A 88 -19.17 2.62 26.79
C LYS A 88 -19.88 2.66 25.43
N ALA A 89 -20.72 1.67 25.10
CA ALA A 89 -21.46 1.68 23.84
C ALA A 89 -22.54 2.79 23.83
N LEU A 90 -23.18 3.03 24.97
CA LEU A 90 -24.15 4.13 25.12
C LEU A 90 -23.46 5.50 25.05
N GLU A 91 -22.28 5.62 25.66
CA GLU A 91 -21.47 6.83 25.57
C GLU A 91 -21.02 7.12 24.12
N CYS A 92 -20.58 6.09 23.39
CA CYS A 92 -20.22 6.22 21.97
C CYS A 92 -21.41 6.66 21.12
N PHE A 93 -22.57 6.06 21.33
CA PHE A 93 -23.80 6.44 20.65
C PHE A 93 -24.22 7.87 20.93
N THR A 94 -24.15 8.29 22.19
CA THR A 94 -24.47 9.66 22.59
C THR A 94 -23.51 10.66 21.91
N ALA A 95 -22.21 10.35 21.87
CA ALA A 95 -21.23 11.18 21.19
C ALA A 95 -21.50 11.26 19.67
N PHE A 96 -21.81 10.13 19.02
CA PHE A 96 -22.15 10.12 17.60
C PHE A 96 -23.42 10.92 17.30
N ARG A 97 -24.47 10.73 18.10
CA ARG A 97 -25.72 11.49 18.00
C ARG A 97 -25.47 12.99 18.11
N ASN A 98 -24.71 13.42 19.12
CA ASN A 98 -24.37 14.84 19.29
C ASN A 98 -23.62 15.37 18.07
N LYS A 99 -22.69 14.58 17.51
CA LYS A 99 -21.98 14.95 16.29
C LYS A 99 -22.93 15.12 15.09
N VAL A 100 -23.92 14.24 14.94
CA VAL A 100 -24.96 14.38 13.92
C VAL A 100 -25.74 15.67 14.13
N TYR A 101 -26.12 16.01 15.36
CA TYR A 101 -26.84 17.25 15.65
C TYR A 101 -26.03 18.51 15.32
N GLU A 102 -24.74 18.54 15.68
CA GLU A 102 -23.82 19.63 15.27
C GLU A 102 -23.79 19.79 13.74
N ILE A 103 -23.71 18.67 13.00
CA ILE A 103 -23.70 18.70 11.54
C ILE A 103 -25.04 19.22 10.99
N CYS A 104 -26.16 18.84 11.58
CA CYS A 104 -27.48 19.34 11.19
C CYS A 104 -27.61 20.85 11.39
N GLU A 105 -26.98 21.41 12.43
CA GLU A 105 -26.97 22.85 12.69
C GLU A 105 -26.12 23.61 11.67
N LEU A 106 -25.02 23.03 11.19
CA LEU A 106 -24.22 23.60 10.11
C LEU A 106 -24.93 23.61 8.75
N PHE A 107 -25.86 22.67 8.54
CA PHE A 107 -26.60 22.51 7.28
C PHE A 107 -28.13 22.51 7.50
N PRO A 108 -28.72 23.61 8.00
CA PRO A 108 -30.10 23.64 8.48
C PRO A 108 -31.14 23.43 7.37
N ASN A 109 -30.75 23.59 6.10
CA ASN A 109 -31.64 23.42 4.95
C ASN A 109 -31.55 22.04 4.28
N ASN A 110 -30.62 21.17 4.69
CA ASN A 110 -30.46 19.85 4.10
C ASN A 110 -31.56 18.89 4.60
N SER A 111 -32.35 18.32 3.69
CA SER A 111 -33.48 17.42 4.00
C SER A 111 -33.06 16.12 4.66
N ASP A 112 -31.89 15.60 4.28
CA ASP A 112 -31.46 14.26 4.66
C ASP A 112 -30.88 14.26 6.06
N LEU A 113 -30.14 15.31 6.40
CA LEU A 113 -29.72 15.59 7.76
C LEU A 113 -30.93 15.84 8.68
N LYS A 114 -32.00 16.47 8.19
CA LYS A 114 -33.26 16.56 8.97
C LYS A 114 -33.86 15.19 9.22
N ALA A 115 -33.92 14.33 8.21
CA ALA A 115 -34.39 12.95 8.38
C ALA A 115 -33.51 12.15 9.36
N LEU A 116 -32.19 12.30 9.28
CA LEU A 116 -31.24 11.68 10.19
C LEU A 116 -31.37 12.21 11.62
N LYS A 117 -31.61 13.52 11.79
CA LYS A 117 -31.93 14.12 13.10
C LYS A 117 -33.22 13.54 13.67
N LEU A 118 -34.28 13.41 12.86
CA LEU A 118 -35.53 12.77 13.28
C LEU A 118 -35.33 11.31 13.68
N PHE A 119 -34.46 10.57 12.98
CA PHE A 119 -34.08 9.21 13.38
C PHE A 119 -33.46 9.19 14.78
N TYR A 120 -32.47 10.06 15.02
CA TYR A 120 -31.79 10.13 16.32
C TYR A 120 -32.58 10.75 17.46
N ASN A 121 -33.66 11.49 17.18
CA ASN A 121 -34.62 11.97 18.19
C ASN A 121 -35.36 10.83 18.90
N ASN A 122 -35.40 9.62 18.30
CA ASN A 122 -35.95 8.44 18.96
C ASN A 122 -35.01 7.96 20.06
N ASP A 123 -35.59 7.36 21.11
CA ASP A 123 -34.80 6.67 22.12
C ASP A 123 -34.00 5.52 21.52
N GLN A 124 -32.79 5.31 22.05
CA GLN A 124 -31.90 4.26 21.57
C GLN A 124 -32.56 2.87 21.63
N CYS A 125 -33.31 2.59 22.70
CA CYS A 125 -34.03 1.32 22.86
C CYS A 125 -35.02 1.07 21.71
N LEU A 126 -35.74 2.12 21.27
CA LEU A 126 -36.70 2.03 20.16
C LEU A 126 -35.98 1.85 18.81
N ILE A 127 -34.84 2.52 18.62
CA ILE A 127 -33.99 2.30 17.44
C ILE A 127 -33.54 0.83 17.42
N LEU A 128 -33.00 0.33 18.54
CA LEU A 128 -32.52 -1.05 18.66
C LEU A 128 -33.64 -2.08 18.43
N GLU A 129 -34.83 -1.84 18.97
CA GLU A 129 -35.99 -2.71 18.77
C GLU A 129 -36.35 -2.82 17.29
N LYS A 130 -36.39 -1.69 16.57
CA LYS A 130 -36.70 -1.67 15.13
C LYS A 130 -35.62 -2.34 14.28
N ILE A 131 -34.34 -2.01 14.49
CA ILE A 131 -33.26 -2.58 13.67
C ILE A 131 -33.11 -4.09 13.89
N LYS A 132 -33.43 -4.60 15.08
CA LYS A 132 -33.37 -6.03 15.41
C LYS A 132 -34.44 -6.88 14.71
N GLN A 133 -35.49 -6.24 14.20
CA GLN A 133 -36.55 -6.92 13.45
C GLN A 133 -36.15 -7.11 11.97
N ASP A 134 -35.08 -6.48 11.50
CA ASP A 134 -34.60 -6.62 10.13
C ASP A 134 -34.06 -8.03 9.87
N PRO A 135 -34.38 -8.67 8.73
CA PRO A 135 -33.87 -10.00 8.39
C PRO A 135 -32.34 -10.13 8.40
N LEU A 136 -31.59 -9.06 8.09
CA LEU A 136 -30.13 -9.04 8.09
C LEU A 136 -29.52 -8.91 9.50
N TRP A 137 -30.32 -8.61 10.54
CA TRP A 137 -29.82 -8.37 11.89
C TRP A 137 -28.97 -9.53 12.42
N ASN A 138 -29.44 -10.77 12.24
CA ASN A 138 -28.75 -11.97 12.73
C ASN A 138 -27.35 -12.13 12.10
N GLU A 139 -27.18 -11.68 10.85
CA GLU A 139 -25.90 -11.70 10.17
C GLU A 139 -25.01 -10.54 10.62
N ILE A 140 -25.58 -9.34 10.70
CA ILE A 140 -24.93 -8.13 11.20
C ILE A 140 -24.35 -8.40 12.59
N GLU A 141 -25.15 -8.93 13.52
CA GLU A 141 -24.74 -9.25 14.89
C GLU A 141 -23.56 -10.24 14.95
N LYS A 142 -23.56 -11.25 14.07
CA LYS A 142 -22.44 -12.20 13.95
C LYS A 142 -21.19 -11.58 13.32
N SER A 143 -21.34 -10.46 12.63
CA SER A 143 -20.28 -9.80 11.89
C SER A 143 -19.66 -8.60 12.60
N LEU A 144 -20.24 -8.05 13.68
CA LEU A 144 -19.83 -6.79 14.33
C LEU A 144 -18.34 -6.65 14.70
N SER A 145 -17.63 -7.76 14.92
CA SER A 145 -16.19 -7.78 15.22
C SER A 145 -15.31 -8.05 13.99
N LYS A 146 -15.91 -8.27 12.82
CA LYS A 146 -15.24 -8.58 11.56
C LYS A 146 -14.91 -7.30 10.79
N LYS A 147 -14.03 -7.45 9.80
CA LYS A 147 -13.69 -6.42 8.82
C LYS A 147 -14.99 -5.94 8.15
N PHE A 148 -15.14 -4.61 7.97
CA PHE A 148 -16.30 -3.93 7.38
C PHE A 148 -17.55 -3.75 8.25
N SER A 149 -17.42 -3.90 9.57
CA SER A 149 -18.50 -3.58 10.52
C SER A 149 -18.68 -2.09 10.77
N ASN A 150 -18.65 -1.29 9.71
CA ASN A 150 -18.98 0.13 9.74
C ASN A 150 -20.28 0.35 8.98
N PHE A 151 -21.02 1.33 9.45
CA PHE A 151 -22.37 1.65 9.05
C PHE A 151 -22.44 3.12 8.67
N SER A 152 -23.17 3.44 7.62
CA SER A 152 -23.58 4.81 7.29
C SER A 152 -25.07 4.83 6.93
N PHE A 153 -25.59 5.98 6.51
CA PHE A 153 -27.00 6.23 6.31
C PHE A 153 -27.31 6.58 4.87
N ARG A 154 -28.46 6.11 4.38
CA ARG A 154 -29.04 6.53 3.10
C ARG A 154 -30.52 6.80 3.25
N ILE A 155 -31.05 7.78 2.52
CA ILE A 155 -32.49 8.01 2.43
C ILE A 155 -33.09 6.99 1.45
N ASP A 156 -34.27 6.44 1.75
CA ASP A 156 -34.87 5.32 1.01
C ASP A 156 -35.02 5.54 -0.52
N ASP A 157 -35.29 6.77 -0.94
CA ASP A 157 -35.43 7.16 -2.35
C ASP A 157 -34.15 7.78 -2.95
N ASP A 158 -33.02 7.63 -2.27
CA ASP A 158 -31.72 8.14 -2.70
C ASP A 158 -30.76 7.02 -3.11
N THR A 159 -29.83 7.37 -3.98
CA THR A 159 -28.76 6.49 -4.46
C THR A 159 -27.47 6.65 -3.65
N GLU A 160 -27.20 7.86 -3.15
CA GLU A 160 -25.96 8.19 -2.45
C GLU A 160 -26.15 8.15 -0.93
N ILE A 161 -25.14 7.70 -0.18
CA ILE A 161 -25.16 7.78 1.28
C ILE A 161 -25.02 9.25 1.72
N ILE A 162 -25.63 9.61 2.85
CA ILE A 162 -25.60 11.00 3.37
C ILE A 162 -24.15 11.48 3.57
N ALA A 163 -23.24 10.57 3.96
CA ALA A 163 -21.84 10.88 4.20
C ALA A 163 -21.02 11.18 2.92
N GLU A 164 -21.52 10.84 1.74
CA GLU A 164 -20.85 11.03 0.44
C GLU A 164 -21.32 12.30 -0.29
N LYS A 165 -22.41 12.92 0.17
CA LYS A 165 -22.99 14.09 -0.46
C LYS A 165 -22.02 15.28 -0.45
N LYS A 166 -21.80 15.86 -1.63
CA LYS A 166 -20.81 16.92 -1.84
C LYS A 166 -21.04 18.15 -0.96
N GLU A 167 -22.29 18.55 -0.73
CA GLU A 167 -22.58 19.68 0.16
C GLU A 167 -22.20 19.42 1.62
N ILE A 168 -22.22 18.15 2.06
CA ILE A 168 -21.93 17.71 3.43
C ILE A 168 -20.42 17.43 3.60
N LEU A 169 -19.75 17.01 2.54
CA LEU A 169 -18.31 16.79 2.50
C LEU A 169 -17.47 18.07 2.60
N GLN A 170 -18.08 19.26 2.56
CA GLN A 170 -17.37 20.53 2.70
C GLN A 170 -16.50 20.55 3.96
N LEU A 171 -15.22 20.89 3.78
CA LEU A 171 -14.23 20.98 4.84
C LEU A 171 -14.22 22.41 5.37
N GLN A 172 -14.58 22.58 6.64
CA GLN A 172 -14.29 23.82 7.33
C GLN A 172 -12.81 23.82 7.67
N LYS A 173 -12.08 24.86 7.23
CA LYS A 173 -10.74 25.13 7.74
C LYS A 173 -10.93 25.65 9.17
N ASN A 174 -10.69 24.80 10.15
CA ASN A 174 -10.58 25.25 11.53
C ASN A 174 -9.24 26.00 11.66
N ASP A 175 -9.34 27.32 11.77
CA ASP A 175 -8.20 28.19 12.02
C ASP A 175 -7.94 28.19 13.53
N ASP A 176 -7.40 27.09 14.06
CA ASP A 176 -7.23 26.84 15.50
C ASP A 176 -6.13 27.72 16.16
N GLY A 177 -5.79 28.87 15.56
CA GLY A 177 -4.73 29.76 16.04
C GLY A 177 -3.34 29.09 16.09
N ALA A 178 -3.19 27.94 15.43
CA ALA A 178 -1.97 27.16 15.42
C ALA A 178 -0.88 27.89 14.62
N GLN A 179 0.31 28.03 15.21
CA GLN A 179 1.40 28.74 14.56
C GLN A 179 1.90 27.97 13.33
N GLU A 180 1.81 28.60 12.15
CA GLU A 180 2.36 28.06 10.92
C GLU A 180 3.88 27.85 11.03
N LYS A 181 4.36 26.75 10.45
CA LYS A 181 5.77 26.44 10.30
C LYS A 181 6.07 26.07 8.85
N ILE A 182 7.34 26.16 8.47
CA ILE A 182 7.79 25.69 7.15
C ILE A 182 7.66 24.16 7.12
N CYS A 183 6.89 23.65 6.17
CA CYS A 183 6.74 22.22 5.93
C CYS A 183 8.02 21.67 5.28
N LEU A 184 8.57 20.59 5.85
CA LEU A 184 9.77 19.93 5.33
C LEU A 184 9.57 19.19 3.99
N ILE A 185 8.32 18.97 3.57
CA ILE A 185 8.01 18.31 2.30
C ILE A 185 7.86 19.34 1.18
N THR A 186 7.04 20.38 1.39
CA THR A 186 6.70 21.35 0.35
C THR A 186 7.60 22.59 0.36
N GLY A 187 8.21 22.92 1.50
CA GLY A 187 8.94 24.18 1.69
C GLY A 187 8.03 25.38 1.99
N GLU A 188 6.71 25.20 1.97
CA GLU A 188 5.72 26.24 2.20
C GLU A 188 5.32 26.33 3.68
N LYS A 189 4.75 27.47 4.10
CA LYS A 189 4.19 27.60 5.45
C LYS A 189 2.86 26.84 5.56
N GLY A 190 2.66 26.17 6.69
CA GLY A 190 1.38 25.55 7.01
C GLY A 190 1.34 25.07 8.46
N ILE A 191 0.16 24.65 8.89
CA ILE A 191 -0.05 24.12 10.25
C ILE A 191 0.59 22.73 10.34
N PRO A 192 1.59 22.52 11.21
CA PRO A 192 2.24 21.23 11.34
C PRO A 192 1.38 20.22 12.09
N VAL A 193 1.39 18.96 11.65
CA VAL A 193 0.71 17.88 12.38
C VAL A 193 1.45 17.52 13.67
N GLU A 194 0.70 17.18 14.72
CA GLU A 194 1.29 16.66 15.95
C GLU A 194 1.72 15.19 15.79
N THR A 195 0.91 14.39 15.08
CA THR A 195 1.21 12.99 14.74
C THR A 195 0.70 12.65 13.34
N THR A 196 1.35 11.69 12.68
CA THR A 196 0.93 11.25 11.34
C THR A 196 -0.11 10.12 11.40
N THR A 197 -0.76 9.89 10.28
CA THR A 197 -1.69 8.80 10.00
C THR A 197 -0.97 7.46 10.14
N SER A 198 -1.67 6.47 10.70
CA SER A 198 -1.17 5.10 10.77
C SER A 198 -1.23 4.43 9.40
N THR A 199 -0.17 3.72 9.04
CA THR A 199 0.01 3.04 7.76
C THR A 199 0.45 1.61 8.05
N MET A 200 -0.50 0.69 8.12
CA MET A 200 -0.21 -0.70 8.43
C MET A 200 0.44 -1.39 7.23
N ILE A 201 1.51 -2.14 7.49
CA ILE A 201 2.10 -3.08 6.54
C ILE A 201 1.95 -4.51 7.10
N PRO A 202 2.00 -5.56 6.26
CA PRO A 202 1.96 -6.94 6.75
C PRO A 202 3.01 -7.17 7.86
N GLY A 203 2.55 -7.64 9.02
CA GLY A 203 3.39 -7.91 10.19
C GLY A 203 3.65 -6.71 11.12
N SER A 204 3.16 -5.51 10.82
CA SER A 204 3.21 -4.36 11.75
C SER A 204 1.97 -4.30 12.64
N GLN A 205 2.03 -3.51 13.72
CA GLN A 205 0.83 -3.13 14.47
C GLN A 205 -0.07 -2.22 13.62
N ALA A 206 -1.38 -2.22 13.90
CA ALA A 206 -2.35 -1.35 13.21
C ALA A 206 -2.07 0.14 13.43
N THR A 207 -1.39 0.48 14.52
CA THR A 207 -0.99 1.84 14.89
C THR A 207 0.33 2.28 14.27
N ALA A 208 1.02 1.41 13.51
CA ALA A 208 2.33 1.69 12.96
C ALA A 208 2.32 2.92 12.04
N LYS A 209 3.38 3.72 12.10
CA LYS A 209 3.53 4.96 11.32
C LYS A 209 4.87 4.95 10.59
N LEU A 210 4.90 5.60 9.41
CA LEU A 210 6.14 5.80 8.66
C LEU A 210 7.04 6.86 9.34
N VAL A 211 6.44 7.94 9.84
CA VAL A 211 7.15 9.01 10.56
C VAL A 211 6.53 9.14 11.95
N ALA A 212 7.30 8.85 12.99
CA ALA A 212 6.85 8.99 14.36
C ALA A 212 8.03 9.29 15.29
N PHE A 213 7.77 10.10 16.32
CA PHE A 213 8.74 10.46 17.35
C PHE A 213 8.21 9.97 18.70
N GLN A 214 9.08 9.35 19.49
CA GLN A 214 8.74 8.91 20.83
C GLN A 214 8.78 10.12 21.77
N THR A 215 7.79 10.26 22.65
CA THR A 215 7.77 11.27 23.71
C THR A 215 8.54 10.79 24.94
N ASN A 216 9.12 11.70 25.72
CA ASN A 216 9.73 11.40 27.04
C ASN A 216 10.87 10.37 26.97
N SER A 217 11.64 10.35 25.89
CA SER A 217 12.74 9.39 25.71
C SER A 217 13.98 10.02 25.06
N GLY A 218 14.21 11.31 25.29
CA GLY A 218 15.38 12.03 24.76
C GLY A 218 15.29 12.40 23.26
N TYR A 219 14.13 12.20 22.64
CA TYR A 219 13.86 12.57 21.24
C TYR A 219 13.15 13.93 21.10
N ASP A 220 12.82 14.56 22.23
CA ASP A 220 12.26 15.90 22.26
C ASP A 220 13.41 16.91 22.11
N SER A 221 13.45 17.61 20.98
CA SER A 221 14.56 18.50 20.63
C SER A 221 14.11 19.95 20.63
N TYR A 222 14.92 20.86 21.21
CA TYR A 222 14.61 22.29 21.30
C TYR A 222 13.21 22.60 21.88
N GLY A 223 12.77 21.82 22.88
CA GLY A 223 11.45 21.96 23.50
C GLY A 223 10.26 21.50 22.63
N LYS A 224 10.52 20.86 21.49
CA LYS A 224 9.50 20.32 20.59
C LYS A 224 9.24 18.86 20.92
N THR A 225 7.97 18.46 20.85
CA THR A 225 7.54 17.09 21.11
C THR A 225 6.89 16.48 19.86
N LYS A 226 6.87 15.14 19.79
CA LYS A 226 6.24 14.39 18.68
C LYS A 226 6.69 14.91 17.30
N CYS A 227 5.79 15.02 16.32
CA CYS A 227 6.14 15.42 14.95
C CYS A 227 6.48 16.91 14.81
N TYR A 228 6.32 17.74 15.85
CA TYR A 228 6.82 19.12 15.79
C TYR A 228 8.35 19.18 15.64
N ASN A 229 9.07 18.11 15.98
CA ASN A 229 10.51 17.95 15.73
C ASN A 229 10.87 17.92 14.22
N ALA A 230 9.94 17.50 13.37
CA ALA A 230 10.08 17.50 11.91
C ALA A 230 8.77 18.02 11.29
N PRO A 231 8.58 19.36 11.22
CA PRO A 231 7.29 19.95 10.88
C PRO A 231 6.86 19.55 9.45
N ILE A 232 5.73 18.86 9.37
CA ILE A 232 5.05 18.49 8.12
C ILE A 232 3.65 19.10 8.20
N SER A 233 3.23 19.85 7.17
CA SER A 233 1.90 20.46 7.15
C SER A 233 0.80 19.40 7.07
N THR A 234 -0.40 19.72 7.57
CA THR A 234 -1.59 18.84 7.46
C THR A 234 -1.83 18.35 6.03
N ASP A 235 -1.74 19.24 5.05
CA ASP A 235 -1.96 18.90 3.64
C ASP A 235 -0.87 17.97 3.10
N ALA A 236 0.39 18.22 3.44
CA ALA A 236 1.49 17.37 3.00
C ALA A 236 1.44 15.99 3.67
N GLU A 237 1.09 15.94 4.97
CA GLU A 237 0.87 14.70 5.70
C GLU A 237 -0.24 13.87 5.08
N PHE A 238 -1.37 14.51 4.78
CA PHE A 238 -2.50 13.86 4.14
C PHE A 238 -2.10 13.28 2.78
N ALA A 239 -1.42 14.07 1.94
CA ALA A 239 -1.05 13.67 0.59
C ALA A 239 -0.11 12.46 0.59
N TYR A 240 1.00 12.52 1.34
CA TYR A 240 1.97 11.41 1.32
C TYR A 240 1.40 10.13 1.94
N THR A 241 0.53 10.24 2.96
CA THR A 241 -0.07 9.05 3.59
C THR A 241 -1.16 8.44 2.73
N THR A 242 -1.92 9.25 2.00
CA THR A 242 -2.92 8.78 1.03
C THR A 242 -2.25 8.05 -0.13
N ALA A 243 -1.17 8.61 -0.69
CA ALA A 243 -0.35 7.95 -1.70
C ALA A 243 0.23 6.61 -1.19
N LEU A 244 0.81 6.62 0.01
CA LEU A 244 1.40 5.42 0.60
C LEU A 244 0.36 4.31 0.80
N ASN A 245 -0.82 4.65 1.31
CA ASN A 245 -1.91 3.70 1.50
C ASN A 245 -2.45 3.17 0.16
N ARG A 246 -2.52 3.99 -0.90
CA ARG A 246 -2.87 3.53 -2.25
C ARG A 246 -1.87 2.50 -2.75
N LEU A 247 -0.57 2.79 -2.64
CA LEU A 247 0.49 1.87 -3.07
C LEU A 247 0.47 0.56 -2.25
N LEU A 248 0.07 0.61 -0.98
CA LEU A 248 -0.06 -0.55 -0.10
C LEU A 248 -1.39 -1.32 -0.25
N ALA A 249 -2.40 -0.74 -0.94
CA ALA A 249 -3.72 -1.33 -1.11
C ALA A 249 -3.65 -2.76 -1.65
N ARG A 250 -4.59 -3.62 -1.27
CA ARG A 250 -4.54 -5.07 -1.58
C ARG A 250 -4.38 -5.35 -3.08
N ASP A 251 -5.12 -4.61 -3.89
CA ASP A 251 -5.23 -4.62 -5.35
C ASP A 251 -4.14 -3.80 -6.05
N SER A 252 -3.26 -3.12 -5.31
CA SER A 252 -2.18 -2.32 -5.87
C SER A 252 -1.22 -3.18 -6.71
N ARG A 253 -1.04 -2.78 -7.97
CA ARG A 253 0.01 -3.30 -8.87
C ARG A 253 1.36 -2.62 -8.65
N ASN A 254 1.48 -1.71 -7.70
CA ASN A 254 2.71 -0.96 -7.41
C ASN A 254 3.47 -1.52 -6.20
N LYS A 255 3.30 -2.81 -5.89
CA LYS A 255 3.96 -3.47 -4.76
C LYS A 255 4.30 -4.93 -5.01
N PHE A 256 5.29 -5.42 -4.29
CA PHE A 256 5.60 -6.84 -4.16
C PHE A 256 6.19 -7.14 -2.78
N MET A 257 6.21 -8.42 -2.39
CA MET A 257 6.78 -8.86 -1.12
C MET A 257 7.95 -9.80 -1.32
N ILE A 258 8.98 -9.61 -0.50
CA ILE A 258 10.12 -10.52 -0.40
C ILE A 258 10.35 -10.84 1.07
N GLY A 259 10.19 -12.11 1.45
CA GLY A 259 10.22 -12.51 2.86
C GLY A 259 9.13 -11.78 3.63
N ASN A 260 9.50 -11.06 4.69
CA ASN A 260 8.59 -10.21 5.49
C ASN A 260 8.64 -8.72 5.10
N ARG A 261 9.28 -8.36 4.00
CA ARG A 261 9.47 -6.96 3.56
C ARG A 261 8.52 -6.64 2.43
N THR A 262 7.95 -5.44 2.48
CA THR A 262 7.06 -4.89 1.46
C THR A 262 7.83 -3.88 0.63
N TYR A 263 7.90 -4.11 -0.67
CA TYR A 263 8.49 -3.17 -1.62
C TYR A 263 7.38 -2.48 -2.39
N LEU A 264 7.48 -1.16 -2.49
CA LEU A 264 6.62 -0.28 -3.28
C LEU A 264 7.44 0.31 -4.41
N PHE A 265 6.80 0.58 -5.54
CA PHE A 265 7.47 1.22 -6.67
C PHE A 265 6.51 2.10 -7.47
N TRP A 266 7.01 3.23 -7.96
CA TRP A 266 6.23 4.17 -8.77
C TRP A 266 7.15 5.08 -9.57
N ALA A 267 6.64 5.64 -10.65
CA ALA A 267 7.30 6.67 -11.42
C ALA A 267 6.89 8.08 -10.96
N SER A 268 7.71 9.07 -11.27
CA SER A 268 7.48 10.50 -10.95
C SER A 268 6.40 11.18 -11.80
N SER A 269 6.16 10.71 -13.03
CA SER A 269 5.26 11.33 -14.02
C SER A 269 4.25 10.31 -14.55
N ASN A 270 3.09 10.74 -15.06
CA ASN A 270 2.03 9.81 -15.49
C ASN A 270 2.03 9.61 -17.02
N ASN A 271 3.21 9.71 -17.63
CA ASN A 271 3.36 9.52 -19.06
C ASN A 271 3.36 8.04 -19.44
N GLU A 272 3.29 7.76 -20.75
CA GLU A 272 3.26 6.39 -21.28
C GLU A 272 4.47 5.56 -20.80
N ALA A 273 5.67 6.13 -20.79
CA ALA A 273 6.89 5.45 -20.35
C ALA A 273 6.80 5.00 -18.89
N ALA A 274 6.33 5.89 -18.02
CA ALA A 274 6.14 5.66 -16.61
C ALA A 274 5.10 4.56 -16.33
N GLN A 275 3.92 4.66 -16.95
CA GLN A 275 2.85 3.67 -16.81
C GLN A 275 3.31 2.28 -17.26
N LYS A 276 3.89 2.19 -18.46
CA LYS A 276 4.45 0.93 -18.99
C LYS A 276 5.56 0.37 -18.09
N THR A 277 6.38 1.22 -17.47
CA THR A 277 7.41 0.78 -16.52
C THR A 277 6.80 0.18 -15.26
N GLU A 278 5.81 0.85 -14.66
CA GLU A 278 5.11 0.36 -13.47
C GLU A 278 4.42 -0.99 -13.76
N GLU A 279 3.69 -1.08 -14.88
CA GLU A 279 3.02 -2.32 -15.33
C GLU A 279 4.02 -3.44 -15.62
N SER A 280 5.07 -3.16 -16.40
CA SER A 280 6.08 -4.17 -16.77
C SER A 280 6.87 -4.66 -15.57
N LEU A 281 7.15 -3.80 -14.59
CA LEU A 281 7.80 -4.21 -13.35
C LEU A 281 6.88 -5.08 -12.49
N PHE A 282 5.58 -4.74 -12.45
CA PHE A 282 4.58 -5.61 -11.83
C PHE A 282 4.53 -6.97 -12.53
N ASP A 283 4.54 -7.02 -13.86
CA ASP A 283 4.49 -8.30 -14.57
C ASP A 283 5.79 -9.11 -14.41
N LEU A 284 6.94 -8.43 -14.23
CA LEU A 284 8.23 -9.05 -13.96
C LEU A 284 8.32 -9.68 -12.56
N LEU A 285 7.76 -9.02 -11.54
CA LEU A 285 7.93 -9.37 -10.12
C LEU A 285 6.67 -9.98 -9.50
N GLY A 286 5.52 -9.63 -10.06
CA GLY A 286 4.18 -9.96 -9.62
C GLY A 286 3.86 -11.39 -9.94
N PHE A 287 3.61 -12.17 -8.90
CA PHE A 287 2.27 -12.21 -8.34
C PHE A 287 1.17 -12.77 -9.25
N VAL A 288 1.46 -13.26 -10.46
CA VAL A 288 0.43 -13.89 -11.29
C VAL A 288 0.05 -15.21 -10.62
N ASP A 289 -1.21 -15.34 -10.22
CA ASP A 289 -1.79 -16.62 -9.84
C ASP A 289 -1.50 -17.61 -10.99
N ASP A 290 -1.00 -18.81 -10.67
CA ASP A 290 -0.68 -19.89 -11.65
C ASP A 290 -1.90 -20.32 -12.52
N ASP A 291 -3.05 -19.65 -12.38
CA ASP A 291 -4.32 -19.89 -13.05
C ASP A 291 -4.47 -19.20 -14.42
N GLU A 292 -3.53 -18.34 -14.85
CA GLU A 292 -3.58 -17.74 -16.20
C GLU A 292 -2.98 -18.68 -17.26
N LYS A 293 -3.82 -19.05 -18.24
CA LYS A 293 -3.52 -19.91 -19.40
C LYS A 293 -2.54 -19.32 -20.43
N ASP A 294 -1.90 -18.20 -20.12
CA ASP A 294 -0.98 -17.52 -21.02
C ASP A 294 0.43 -18.08 -20.89
N ASP A 295 1.16 -18.18 -22.02
CA ASP A 295 2.56 -18.59 -22.04
C ASP A 295 3.39 -17.59 -21.20
N PRO A 296 3.95 -18.01 -20.03
CA PRO A 296 4.74 -17.13 -19.17
C PRO A 296 5.94 -16.50 -19.90
N ASN A 297 6.43 -17.15 -20.96
CA ASN A 297 7.55 -16.63 -21.74
C ASN A 297 7.17 -15.41 -22.59
N SER A 298 5.94 -15.37 -23.13
CA SER A 298 5.47 -14.25 -23.96
C SER A 298 5.40 -12.93 -23.17
N ARG A 299 4.94 -13.01 -21.93
CA ARG A 299 4.83 -11.85 -21.03
C ARG A 299 6.19 -11.28 -20.67
N ILE A 300 7.14 -12.16 -20.37
CA ILE A 300 8.51 -11.77 -20.06
C ILE A 300 9.19 -11.11 -21.26
N GLU A 301 8.95 -11.59 -22.48
CA GLU A 301 9.50 -10.94 -23.67
C GLU A 301 8.89 -9.55 -23.87
N ASN A 302 7.57 -9.40 -23.70
CA ASN A 302 6.91 -8.09 -23.74
C ASN A 302 7.52 -7.12 -22.70
N VAL A 303 7.74 -7.59 -21.47
CA VAL A 303 8.41 -6.81 -20.43
C VAL A 303 9.81 -6.37 -20.89
N ARG A 304 10.59 -7.28 -21.48
CA ARG A 304 11.93 -6.98 -21.99
C ARG A 304 11.88 -5.95 -23.12
N GLU A 305 10.93 -6.08 -24.04
CA GLU A 305 10.72 -5.14 -25.15
C GLU A 305 10.37 -3.74 -24.65
N VAL A 306 9.50 -3.61 -23.63
CA VAL A 306 9.17 -2.32 -23.01
C VAL A 306 10.42 -1.66 -22.44
N PHE A 307 11.20 -2.38 -21.64
CA PHE A 307 12.42 -1.82 -21.07
C PHE A 307 13.46 -1.49 -22.16
N ASN A 308 13.56 -2.29 -23.21
CA ASN A 308 14.42 -1.99 -24.36
C ASN A 308 13.98 -0.71 -25.06
N SER A 309 12.68 -0.55 -25.33
CA SER A 309 12.12 0.63 -25.99
C SER A 309 12.34 1.91 -25.19
N ILE A 310 12.27 1.85 -23.86
CA ILE A 310 12.59 2.98 -22.98
C ILE A 310 14.09 3.27 -23.00
N TYR A 311 14.93 2.23 -23.00
CA TYR A 311 16.38 2.38 -23.01
C TYR A 311 16.90 2.99 -24.33
N THR A 312 16.41 2.50 -25.48
CA THR A 312 16.77 2.98 -26.83
C THR A 312 16.14 4.33 -27.16
N GLY A 313 15.10 4.73 -26.42
CA GLY A 313 14.38 5.99 -26.62
C GLY A 313 13.25 5.93 -27.65
N GLU A 314 12.84 4.74 -28.08
CA GLU A 314 11.63 4.52 -28.89
C GLU A 314 10.38 5.00 -28.12
N ILE A 315 10.30 4.63 -26.84
CA ILE A 315 9.36 5.25 -25.90
C ILE A 315 10.08 6.43 -25.26
N ARG A 316 9.60 7.65 -25.57
CA ARG A 316 10.22 8.87 -25.08
C ARG A 316 10.09 8.97 -23.56
N SER A 317 11.23 9.15 -22.89
CA SER A 317 11.33 9.59 -21.50
C SER A 317 12.26 10.79 -21.41
N THR A 318 12.08 11.61 -20.39
CA THR A 318 12.90 12.79 -20.10
C THR A 318 13.84 12.51 -18.94
N LEU A 319 14.86 13.37 -18.74
CA LEU A 319 15.77 13.25 -17.61
C LEU A 319 15.07 13.48 -16.25
N ASP A 320 13.93 14.14 -16.25
CA ASP A 320 13.10 14.41 -15.08
C ASP A 320 12.21 13.22 -14.71
N ASP A 321 11.99 12.28 -15.63
CA ASP A 321 11.24 11.07 -15.36
C ASP A 321 12.05 10.09 -14.49
N LYS A 322 11.85 10.21 -13.18
CA LYS A 322 12.40 9.31 -12.16
C LYS A 322 11.51 8.09 -11.92
N PHE A 323 12.15 7.01 -11.48
CA PHE A 323 11.53 5.81 -10.94
C PHE A 323 12.00 5.60 -9.50
N TYR A 324 11.04 5.31 -8.63
CA TYR A 324 11.24 5.15 -7.19
C TYR A 324 10.95 3.72 -6.77
N ILE A 325 11.76 3.21 -5.84
CA ILE A 325 11.50 1.93 -5.16
C ILE A 325 11.76 2.12 -3.67
N LEU A 326 10.78 1.76 -2.84
CA LEU A 326 10.80 1.89 -1.39
C LEU A 326 10.58 0.52 -0.74
N GLY A 327 11.55 0.04 0.02
CA GLY A 327 11.43 -1.19 0.82
C GLY A 327 11.13 -0.88 2.28
N LEU A 328 10.09 -1.51 2.81
CA LEU A 328 9.56 -1.34 4.16
C LEU A 328 9.62 -2.68 4.92
N ALA A 329 10.06 -2.64 6.16
CA ALA A 329 10.07 -3.77 7.07
C ALA A 329 9.23 -3.47 8.33
N PRO A 330 8.43 -4.43 8.83
CA PRO A 330 7.68 -4.25 10.06
C PRO A 330 8.61 -4.19 11.28
N ASN A 331 8.36 -3.25 12.19
CA ASN A 331 9.07 -3.13 13.46
C ASN A 331 8.10 -2.73 14.58
N ALA A 332 7.27 -3.69 15.02
CA ALA A 332 6.21 -3.48 16.03
C ALA A 332 5.33 -2.25 15.70
N ALA A 333 5.48 -1.17 16.46
CA ALA A 333 4.76 0.09 16.30
C ALA A 333 5.35 1.04 15.24
N ARG A 334 6.42 0.65 14.53
CA ARG A 334 7.14 1.46 13.56
C ARG A 334 7.33 0.71 12.25
N ILE A 335 7.53 1.46 11.18
CA ILE A 335 7.93 0.94 9.88
C ILE A 335 9.39 1.32 9.65
N ALA A 336 10.24 0.35 9.36
CA ALA A 336 11.63 0.62 9.02
C ALA A 336 11.78 0.76 7.49
N VAL A 337 12.39 1.86 7.04
CA VAL A 337 12.83 2.00 5.65
C VAL A 337 14.15 1.26 5.48
N VAL A 338 14.12 0.18 4.70
CA VAL A 338 15.25 -0.75 4.54
C VAL A 338 15.87 -0.71 3.15
N PHE A 339 15.16 -0.09 2.20
CA PHE A 339 15.62 0.15 0.85
C PHE A 339 14.99 1.44 0.32
N TRP A 340 15.79 2.27 -0.34
CA TRP A 340 15.32 3.41 -1.12
C TRP A 340 16.18 3.50 -2.38
N SER A 341 15.52 3.69 -3.52
CA SER A 341 16.17 3.93 -4.80
C SER A 341 15.41 5.00 -5.56
N GLU A 342 16.16 5.93 -6.12
CA GLU A 342 15.69 6.97 -7.03
C GLU A 342 16.66 7.01 -8.21
N THR A 343 16.15 6.84 -9.42
CA THR A 343 16.95 6.74 -10.65
C THR A 343 16.12 7.25 -11.82
N SER A 344 16.75 7.65 -12.93
CA SER A 344 15.98 7.93 -14.17
C SER A 344 15.30 6.66 -14.69
N LEU A 345 14.19 6.80 -15.43
CA LEU A 345 13.54 5.68 -16.12
C LEU A 345 14.51 4.95 -17.06
N GLN A 346 15.33 5.69 -17.81
CA GLN A 346 16.31 5.11 -18.73
C GLN A 346 17.38 4.30 -18.00
N ASP A 347 17.92 4.82 -16.89
CA ASP A 347 18.90 4.08 -16.07
C ASP A 347 18.28 2.87 -15.38
N PHE A 348 17.00 2.97 -14.98
CA PHE A 348 16.26 1.83 -14.44
C PHE A 348 16.11 0.74 -15.49
N ALA A 349 15.62 1.09 -16.68
CA ALA A 349 15.46 0.19 -17.81
C ALA A 349 16.79 -0.51 -18.17
N LYS A 350 17.89 0.25 -18.23
CA LYS A 350 19.24 -0.29 -18.43
C LYS A 350 19.61 -1.35 -17.39
N LYS A 351 19.31 -1.12 -16.11
CA LYS A 351 19.62 -2.08 -15.02
C LYS A 351 18.79 -3.36 -15.13
N ILE A 352 17.51 -3.23 -15.52
CA ILE A 352 16.63 -4.38 -15.76
C ILE A 352 17.11 -5.18 -16.97
N LEU A 353 17.44 -4.54 -18.09
CA LEU A 353 18.00 -5.20 -19.28
C LEU A 353 19.32 -5.91 -18.97
N ARG A 354 20.21 -5.26 -18.21
CA ARG A 354 21.44 -5.91 -17.73
C ARG A 354 21.13 -7.19 -16.94
N HIS A 355 20.11 -7.17 -16.07
CA HIS A 355 19.69 -8.35 -15.34
C HIS A 355 19.21 -9.48 -16.27
N PHE A 356 18.46 -9.16 -17.33
CA PHE A 356 18.10 -10.14 -18.36
C PHE A 356 19.33 -10.77 -19.02
N ASP A 357 20.31 -9.96 -19.42
CA ASP A 357 21.53 -10.44 -20.08
C ASP A 357 22.41 -11.29 -19.15
N ASP A 358 22.49 -10.90 -17.87
CA ASP A 358 23.24 -11.64 -16.86
C ASP A 358 22.67 -13.04 -16.65
N MET A 359 21.34 -13.15 -16.59
CA MET A 359 20.63 -14.41 -16.34
C MET A 359 20.46 -15.28 -17.60
N ASN A 360 20.72 -14.73 -18.78
CA ASN A 360 20.59 -15.47 -20.04
C ASN A 360 21.68 -16.54 -20.18
N ILE A 361 21.27 -17.79 -20.36
CA ILE A 361 22.17 -18.95 -20.58
C ILE A 361 21.82 -19.71 -21.87
N GLY A 362 21.09 -19.08 -22.80
CA GLY A 362 20.74 -19.66 -24.09
C GLY A 362 19.46 -20.48 -24.08
N LYS A 363 19.41 -21.58 -24.85
CA LYS A 363 18.20 -22.40 -25.05
C LYS A 363 17.73 -23.04 -23.73
N SER A 364 16.88 -22.32 -23.01
CA SER A 364 16.13 -22.79 -21.85
C SER A 364 14.63 -22.77 -22.18
N LYS A 365 13.88 -23.75 -21.67
CA LYS A 365 12.39 -23.75 -21.76
C LYS A 365 11.76 -22.59 -20.98
N LYS A 366 12.50 -22.03 -20.01
CA LYS A 366 12.18 -20.80 -19.27
C LYS A 366 13.35 -19.83 -19.45
N PRO A 367 13.26 -18.85 -20.37
CA PRO A 367 14.35 -17.95 -20.71
C PRO A 367 14.65 -16.95 -19.58
N TYR A 368 13.70 -16.73 -18.67
CA TYR A 368 13.87 -15.86 -17.52
C TYR A 368 13.72 -16.61 -16.20
N THR A 369 14.53 -16.21 -15.23
CA THR A 369 14.50 -16.68 -13.86
C THR A 369 14.17 -15.49 -12.97
N GLY A 370 12.96 -15.46 -12.44
CA GLY A 370 12.52 -14.38 -11.58
C GLY A 370 13.24 -14.37 -10.23
N LEU A 371 13.13 -13.26 -9.50
CA LEU A 371 13.75 -13.11 -8.18
C LEU A 371 13.39 -14.26 -7.22
N ARG A 372 12.13 -14.72 -7.22
CA ARG A 372 11.69 -15.86 -6.41
C ARG A 372 12.36 -17.16 -6.82
N ASP A 373 12.51 -17.38 -8.12
CA ASP A 373 13.18 -18.58 -8.64
C ASP A 373 14.66 -18.57 -8.26
N MET A 374 15.32 -17.41 -8.34
CA MET A 374 16.71 -17.26 -7.89
C MET A 374 16.87 -17.63 -6.42
N LEU A 375 15.96 -17.13 -5.57
CA LEU A 375 15.97 -17.40 -4.13
C LEU A 375 15.60 -18.85 -3.81
N GLY A 376 14.61 -19.41 -4.49
CA GLY A 376 14.22 -20.81 -4.34
C GLY A 376 15.31 -21.77 -4.82
N ALA A 377 16.01 -21.44 -5.91
CA ALA A 377 17.05 -22.32 -6.46
C ALA A 377 18.22 -22.54 -5.49
N VAL A 378 18.46 -21.62 -4.55
CA VAL A 378 19.53 -21.74 -3.56
C VAL A 378 19.07 -22.32 -2.21
N THR A 379 17.79 -22.65 -2.05
CA THR A 379 17.24 -23.29 -0.85
C THR A 379 17.01 -24.79 -1.05
N LEU A 380 16.95 -25.55 0.05
CA LEU A 380 16.68 -26.99 0.02
C LEU A 380 15.23 -27.29 -0.40
N SER A 381 14.29 -26.51 0.14
CA SER A 381 12.85 -26.67 -0.11
C SER A 381 12.39 -26.11 -1.46
N LYS A 382 13.30 -25.44 -2.19
CA LYS A 382 13.01 -24.70 -3.43
C LYS A 382 12.04 -23.53 -3.25
N LYS A 383 11.79 -23.12 -2.01
CA LYS A 383 10.93 -21.98 -1.67
C LYS A 383 11.78 -20.75 -1.37
N HIS A 384 11.40 -19.61 -1.94
CA HIS A 384 12.05 -18.32 -1.68
C HIS A 384 11.88 -17.84 -0.24
N THR A 385 10.83 -18.31 0.46
CA THR A 385 10.57 -18.02 1.89
C THR A 385 11.65 -18.56 2.80
N ASP A 386 12.38 -19.59 2.35
CA ASP A 386 13.38 -20.29 3.16
C ASP A 386 14.79 -19.76 2.87
N ALA A 387 14.91 -18.70 2.07
CA ALA A 387 16.16 -18.03 1.78
C ALA A 387 16.75 -17.42 3.06
N THR A 388 18.08 -17.44 3.17
CA THR A 388 18.80 -16.87 4.32
C THR A 388 18.39 -15.42 4.56
N PRO A 389 18.21 -14.98 5.82
CA PRO A 389 17.90 -13.59 6.13
C PRO A 389 18.83 -12.60 5.40
N ASN A 390 18.29 -11.47 4.93
CA ASN A 390 18.96 -10.41 4.17
C ASN A 390 19.44 -10.77 2.74
N LEU A 391 19.58 -12.05 2.38
CA LEU A 391 19.89 -12.46 1.01
C LEU A 391 18.88 -11.87 0.01
N PRO A 392 17.56 -11.95 0.24
CA PRO A 392 16.61 -11.45 -0.73
C PRO A 392 16.73 -9.96 -1.03
N ASP A 393 17.02 -9.13 -0.02
CA ASP A 393 17.25 -7.69 -0.20
C ASP A 393 18.54 -7.41 -0.98
N ALA A 394 19.58 -8.19 -0.73
CA ALA A 394 20.84 -8.06 -1.45
C ALA A 394 20.70 -8.43 -2.93
N VAL A 395 19.89 -9.46 -3.24
CA VAL A 395 19.55 -9.79 -4.64
C VAL A 395 18.72 -8.68 -5.27
N ALA A 396 17.69 -8.17 -4.58
CA ALA A 396 16.88 -7.05 -5.08
C ALA A 396 17.73 -5.80 -5.37
N LYS A 397 18.67 -5.45 -4.47
CA LYS A 397 19.66 -4.39 -4.69
C LYS A 397 20.49 -4.62 -5.96
N SER A 398 20.93 -5.86 -6.18
CA SER A 398 21.69 -6.21 -7.38
C SER A 398 20.85 -5.97 -8.63
N ILE A 399 19.59 -6.41 -8.65
CA ILE A 399 18.69 -6.23 -9.79
C ILE A 399 18.40 -4.74 -10.04
N PHE A 400 17.91 -4.03 -9.03
CA PHE A 400 17.38 -2.66 -9.20
C PHE A 400 18.43 -1.56 -9.18
N GLN A 401 19.61 -1.79 -8.60
CA GLN A 401 20.70 -0.80 -8.53
C GLN A 401 21.90 -1.18 -9.40
N GLY A 402 21.91 -2.41 -9.96
CA GLY A 402 22.99 -2.87 -10.84
C GLY A 402 24.27 -3.27 -10.11
N TYR A 403 24.23 -3.45 -8.78
CA TYR A 403 25.38 -3.94 -8.00
C TYR A 403 25.75 -5.38 -8.37
N PRO A 404 26.99 -5.81 -8.08
CA PRO A 404 27.34 -7.23 -8.12
C PRO A 404 26.39 -8.05 -7.27
N TYR A 405 26.02 -9.24 -7.76
CA TYR A 405 25.23 -10.18 -6.96
C TYR A 405 25.98 -10.52 -5.67
N PRO A 406 25.27 -10.77 -4.56
CA PRO A 406 25.93 -11.01 -3.29
C PRO A 406 26.66 -12.35 -3.31
N TYR A 407 27.85 -12.40 -2.72
CA TYR A 407 28.65 -13.63 -2.60
C TYR A 407 27.86 -14.77 -1.96
N SER A 408 26.96 -14.47 -1.02
CA SER A 408 26.08 -15.46 -0.39
C SER A 408 25.15 -16.16 -1.38
N LEU A 409 24.66 -15.47 -2.42
CA LEU A 409 23.86 -16.08 -3.48
C LEU A 409 24.71 -17.06 -4.30
N PHE A 410 25.89 -16.60 -4.73
CA PHE A 410 26.86 -17.39 -5.49
C PHE A 410 27.29 -18.64 -4.72
N SER A 411 27.70 -18.48 -3.45
CA SER A 411 28.17 -19.60 -2.63
C SER A 411 27.04 -20.60 -2.35
N ALA A 412 25.81 -20.12 -2.16
CA ALA A 412 24.65 -20.98 -1.94
C ALA A 412 24.30 -21.80 -3.20
N ALA A 413 24.37 -21.18 -4.39
CA ALA A 413 24.19 -21.88 -5.66
C ALA A 413 25.20 -23.03 -5.83
N ILE A 414 26.50 -22.78 -5.58
CA ILE A 414 27.54 -23.82 -5.63
C ILE A 414 27.28 -24.93 -4.61
N ARG A 415 26.91 -24.57 -3.38
CA ARG A 415 26.60 -25.56 -2.33
C ARG A 415 25.44 -26.47 -2.72
N ARG A 416 24.39 -25.94 -3.37
CA ARG A 416 23.27 -26.74 -3.85
C ARG A 416 23.63 -27.64 -5.02
N ILE A 417 24.42 -27.14 -5.99
CA ILE A 417 24.96 -27.98 -7.08
C ILE A 417 25.73 -29.17 -6.51
N ARG A 418 26.64 -28.94 -5.56
CA ARG A 418 27.43 -30.00 -4.92
C ARG A 418 26.58 -31.01 -4.16
N ALA A 419 25.53 -30.54 -3.47
CA ALA A 419 24.68 -31.39 -2.64
C ALA A 419 23.69 -32.24 -3.46
N GLU A 420 23.16 -31.70 -4.56
CA GLU A 420 22.14 -32.38 -5.37
C GLU A 420 22.76 -33.25 -6.48
N GLN A 421 24.04 -33.05 -6.80
CA GLN A 421 24.82 -33.81 -7.79
C GLN A 421 24.19 -33.88 -9.20
N ASN A 422 23.17 -33.05 -9.47
CA ASN A 422 22.44 -33.03 -10.73
C ASN A 422 22.34 -31.59 -11.24
N VAL A 423 23.09 -31.29 -12.30
CA VAL A 423 23.23 -29.93 -12.85
C VAL A 423 22.20 -29.65 -13.95
N THR A 424 21.60 -30.70 -14.52
CA THR A 424 20.73 -30.64 -15.71
C THR A 424 19.23 -30.66 -15.38
N TYR A 425 18.83 -30.94 -14.14
CA TYR A 425 17.42 -31.02 -13.73
C TYR A 425 17.06 -29.93 -12.69
N TYR A 426 15.78 -29.53 -12.67
CA TYR A 426 15.13 -28.53 -11.79
C TYR A 426 16.05 -27.59 -10.99
N GLY A 427 16.16 -26.32 -11.43
CA GLY A 427 16.92 -25.27 -10.75
C GLY A 427 18.40 -25.21 -11.12
N GLY A 428 18.96 -26.26 -11.74
CA GLY A 428 20.31 -26.27 -12.32
C GLY A 428 20.60 -25.09 -13.26
N PRO A 429 19.76 -24.83 -14.29
CA PRO A 429 19.92 -23.68 -15.19
C PRO A 429 19.95 -22.34 -14.45
N CYS A 430 19.05 -22.14 -13.48
CA CYS A 430 19.03 -20.95 -12.63
C CYS A 430 20.33 -20.78 -11.82
N ARG A 431 20.87 -21.86 -11.26
CA ARG A 431 22.12 -21.80 -10.47
C ARG A 431 23.33 -21.48 -11.34
N ILE A 432 23.39 -22.01 -12.55
CA ILE A 432 24.41 -21.66 -13.54
C ILE A 432 24.30 -20.18 -13.91
N ALA A 433 23.07 -19.70 -14.19
CA ALA A 433 22.81 -18.30 -14.47
C ALA A 433 23.26 -17.39 -13.32
N ILE A 434 22.95 -17.74 -12.07
CA ILE A 434 23.44 -17.03 -10.87
C ILE A 434 24.96 -16.95 -10.84
N ILE A 435 25.66 -18.06 -11.12
CA ILE A 435 27.13 -18.12 -11.10
C ILE A 435 27.71 -17.23 -12.19
N LYS A 436 27.21 -17.35 -13.43
CA LYS A 436 27.59 -16.49 -14.57
C LYS A 436 27.38 -15.01 -14.22
N ALA A 437 26.18 -14.68 -13.76
CA ALA A 437 25.77 -13.33 -13.42
C ALA A 437 26.65 -12.71 -12.32
N TYR A 438 27.00 -13.48 -11.29
CA TYR A 438 27.92 -13.05 -10.24
C TYR A 438 29.31 -12.74 -10.79
N LEU A 439 29.91 -13.67 -11.55
CA LEU A 439 31.25 -13.53 -12.10
C LEU A 439 31.35 -12.36 -13.10
N ASN A 440 30.37 -12.23 -13.99
CA ASN A 440 30.31 -11.16 -14.98
C ASN A 440 30.14 -9.77 -14.37
N ARG A 441 29.53 -9.65 -13.19
CA ARG A 441 29.40 -8.37 -12.49
C ARG A 441 30.56 -8.03 -11.55
N LEU A 442 31.40 -9.00 -11.19
CA LEU A 442 32.58 -8.76 -10.35
C LEU A 442 33.79 -8.26 -11.16
N ASN A 443 33.97 -8.78 -12.38
CA ASN A 443 35.17 -8.56 -13.17
C ASN A 443 34.84 -7.80 -14.47
N ASP A 444 34.76 -6.47 -14.40
CA ASP A 444 34.57 -5.63 -15.60
C ASP A 444 35.81 -5.63 -16.53
N ASN A 445 36.98 -6.07 -16.05
CA ASN A 445 38.25 -6.08 -16.81
C ASN A 445 38.54 -7.39 -17.55
N ASN A 446 37.74 -8.45 -17.36
CA ASN A 446 37.94 -9.75 -18.02
C ASN A 446 36.90 -9.97 -19.12
N LYS A 447 37.22 -10.85 -20.09
CA LYS A 447 36.24 -11.31 -21.09
C LYS A 447 35.03 -11.89 -20.34
N LYS A 448 33.84 -11.33 -20.61
CA LYS A 448 32.60 -11.79 -19.98
C LYS A 448 32.30 -13.22 -20.41
N ILE A 449 31.74 -14.01 -19.50
CA ILE A 449 31.23 -15.35 -19.80
C ILE A 449 30.01 -15.18 -20.71
N GLU A 450 30.13 -15.68 -21.93
CA GLU A 450 29.08 -15.68 -22.95
C GLU A 450 28.15 -16.89 -22.81
N ILE A 451 27.09 -16.91 -23.61
CA ILE A 451 26.08 -17.99 -23.63
C ILE A 451 26.65 -19.27 -24.23
N MET A 452 27.52 -19.14 -25.22
CA MET A 452 28.14 -20.26 -25.93
C MET A 452 29.50 -20.61 -25.34
N LEU A 453 29.89 -21.88 -25.50
CA LEU A 453 31.22 -22.35 -25.13
C LEU A 453 32.27 -21.61 -25.97
N ASP A 454 33.15 -20.91 -25.30
CA ASP A 454 34.34 -20.25 -25.85
C ASP A 454 35.51 -21.24 -25.82
N LYS A 455 35.72 -21.94 -26.94
CA LYS A 455 36.78 -22.95 -27.06
C LYS A 455 38.19 -22.36 -27.01
N ASP A 456 38.31 -21.05 -27.17
CA ASP A 456 39.60 -20.35 -27.16
C ASP A 456 39.95 -19.81 -25.77
N ASN A 457 39.07 -19.99 -24.77
CA ASN A 457 39.33 -19.56 -23.40
C ASN A 457 40.24 -20.55 -22.67
N ASN A 458 41.48 -20.12 -22.44
CA ASN A 458 42.52 -20.94 -21.80
C ASN A 458 42.58 -20.78 -20.26
N ASN A 459 41.59 -20.14 -19.63
CA ASN A 459 41.54 -20.03 -18.18
C ASN A 459 41.23 -21.41 -17.57
N LEU A 460 42.09 -21.90 -16.66
CA LEU A 460 41.92 -23.20 -15.99
C LEU A 460 40.57 -23.36 -15.25
N GLY A 461 39.94 -22.27 -14.85
CA GLY A 461 38.62 -22.27 -14.20
C GLY A 461 37.42 -22.11 -15.13
N TYR A 462 37.65 -21.89 -16.43
CA TYR A 462 36.63 -21.91 -17.49
C TYR A 462 36.43 -23.34 -17.97
#